data_AF-A0A250JPJ5-F1
#
_entry.id   AF-A0A250JPJ5-F1
#
_cell.length_a   1.000
_cell.length_b   1.000
_cell.length_c   1.000
_cell.angle_alpha   90.00
_cell.angle_beta   90.00
_cell.angle_gamma   90.00
#
_symmetry.space_group_name_H-M   'P 1'
#
loop_
_entity.id
_entity.type
_entity.pdbx_description
1 polymer ?
#
loop_
_entity_poly.entity_id
_entity_poly.type
_entity_poly.pdbx_seq_one_letter_code
_entity_poly.pdbx_strand_id
1 'polypeptide(L)'
;MWLADVKMDFQGTVMRAGSRYGMTHCCCNYATIAPAQTNAARGQWNSMRPDFRRQWAERFGAWPTDANGTPYEGHHVRDLWHGGNPTDWDNIIPFPQDLHQQLPGAYKQCYANNPPWTTTGVDHPYGE
;
A
#
# COMPACT_ATOMS: atom_id res chain seq x y z
N MET A 1 -8.47 7.62 -10.25
CA MET A 1 -7.95 7.50 -8.89
C MET A 1 -6.46 7.24 -8.99
N TRP A 2 -5.62 8.22 -8.64
CA TRP A 2 -4.18 8.05 -8.55
C TRP A 2 -3.82 7.33 -7.25
N LEU A 3 -2.59 6.83 -7.13
CA LEU A 3 -2.08 6.35 -5.83
C LEU A 3 -1.79 7.49 -4.86
N ALA A 4 -1.71 8.73 -5.37
CA ALA A 4 -1.77 9.94 -4.56
C ALA A 4 -3.19 10.26 -4.04
N ASP A 5 -4.24 9.54 -4.47
CA ASP A 5 -5.59 9.64 -3.87
C ASP A 5 -5.65 8.96 -2.50
N VAL A 6 -4.59 8.23 -2.12
CA VAL A 6 -4.34 7.79 -0.75
C VAL A 6 -3.93 9.02 0.09
N LYS A 7 -4.90 9.88 0.39
CA LYS A 7 -4.76 10.91 1.42
C LYS A 7 -4.54 10.23 2.79
N MET A 8 -3.54 10.71 3.51
CA MET A 8 -3.24 10.42 4.92
C MET A 8 -2.83 11.77 5.57
N ASP A 9 -2.78 12.01 6.91
CA ASP A 9 -2.02 13.22 7.39
C ASP A 9 -1.29 13.19 8.78
N PHE A 10 -0.02 12.74 8.84
CA PHE A 10 1.17 13.48 9.34
C PHE A 10 1.32 14.00 10.77
N GLN A 11 0.32 13.98 11.65
CA GLN A 11 0.47 14.67 12.95
C GLN A 11 -0.17 13.90 14.11
N GLY A 12 0.68 13.52 15.07
CA GLY A 12 0.36 12.43 15.99
C GLY A 12 0.29 11.11 15.21
N THR A 13 -0.80 10.38 15.38
CA THR A 13 -1.00 9.01 14.86
C THR A 13 -1.59 8.93 13.43
N VAL A 14 -0.90 9.47 12.39
CA VAL A 14 -1.13 9.23 10.91
C VAL A 14 0.12 9.55 10.03
N MET A 15 0.21 9.14 8.74
CA MET A 15 1.27 9.43 7.71
C MET A 15 0.84 10.57 6.73
N ARG A 16 1.68 11.26 5.92
CA ARG A 16 1.44 12.65 5.36
C ARG A 16 0.76 12.72 3.97
N ALA A 17 -0.17 13.66 3.73
CA ALA A 17 -0.69 13.95 2.38
C ALA A 17 -1.37 15.33 2.15
N GLY A 18 -0.88 16.41 2.76
CA GLY A 18 -0.95 17.73 2.12
C GLY A 18 0.05 17.80 0.96
N SER A 19 -0.44 17.71 -0.29
CA SER A 19 0.30 17.76 -1.57
C SER A 19 1.63 16.99 -1.65
N ARG A 20 1.65 15.94 -2.48
CA ARG A 20 2.84 15.12 -2.84
C ARG A 20 3.41 14.25 -1.69
N TYR A 21 2.76 13.12 -1.41
CA TYR A 21 3.54 11.87 -1.45
C TYR A 21 3.48 11.34 -2.88
N GLY A 22 4.50 11.69 -3.65
CA GLY A 22 4.63 11.21 -5.01
C GLY A 22 4.95 9.72 -5.00
N MET A 23 3.96 8.87 -5.26
CA MET A 23 4.21 7.66 -6.05
C MET A 23 4.45 8.02 -7.53
N THR A 24 5.29 9.03 -7.75
CA THR A 24 5.96 9.29 -9.02
C THR A 24 6.84 8.08 -9.31
N HIS A 25 6.33 7.21 -10.18
CA HIS A 25 7.03 6.07 -10.82
C HIS A 25 7.24 4.78 -10.00
N CYS A 26 6.75 4.65 -8.77
CA CYS A 26 7.21 3.57 -7.86
C CYS A 26 6.60 2.15 -8.06
N CYS A 27 5.80 1.88 -9.09
CA CYS A 27 5.36 0.50 -9.39
C CYS A 27 5.48 0.08 -10.86
N CYS A 28 5.67 1.01 -11.80
CA CYS A 28 5.77 0.66 -13.21
C CYS A 28 7.04 -0.15 -13.48
N ASN A 29 6.94 -1.19 -14.32
CA ASN A 29 8.06 -1.97 -14.87
C ASN A 29 8.77 -2.97 -13.92
N TYR A 30 8.22 -3.29 -12.75
CA TYR A 30 8.64 -4.51 -12.05
C TYR A 30 8.13 -5.75 -12.79
N ALA A 31 9.02 -6.69 -13.11
CA ALA A 31 8.62 -7.98 -13.65
C ALA A 31 7.88 -8.82 -12.59
N THR A 32 7.00 -9.70 -13.05
CA THR A 32 6.34 -10.70 -12.20
C THR A 32 7.34 -11.77 -11.74
N ILE A 33 7.27 -12.19 -10.48
CA ILE A 33 8.05 -13.32 -9.96
C ILE A 33 7.31 -14.65 -10.15
N ALA A 34 7.97 -15.78 -9.93
CA ALA A 34 7.34 -17.09 -10.11
C ALA A 34 6.22 -17.31 -9.08
N PRO A 35 5.09 -17.98 -9.43
CA PRO A 35 3.97 -18.19 -8.51
C PRO A 35 4.35 -18.84 -7.17
N ALA A 36 5.34 -19.74 -7.18
CA ALA A 36 5.87 -20.35 -5.96
C ALA A 36 6.53 -19.32 -5.01
N GLN A 37 7.23 -18.32 -5.54
CA GLN A 37 7.85 -17.25 -4.76
C GLN A 37 6.77 -16.31 -4.19
N THR A 38 5.76 -15.94 -5.00
CA THR A 38 4.60 -15.15 -4.54
C THR A 38 3.84 -15.86 -3.42
N ASN A 39 3.68 -17.17 -3.51
CA ASN A 39 3.04 -17.98 -2.46
C ASN A 39 3.88 -18.08 -1.20
N ALA A 40 5.21 -18.23 -1.32
CA ALA A 40 6.13 -18.21 -0.18
C ALA A 40 6.10 -16.85 0.56
N ALA A 41 6.16 -15.74 -0.18
CA ALA A 41 6.07 -14.39 0.39
C ALA A 41 4.73 -14.16 1.13
N ARG A 42 3.62 -14.63 0.55
CA ARG A 42 2.30 -14.57 1.20
C ARG A 42 2.20 -15.46 2.44
N GLY A 43 2.85 -16.62 2.44
CA GLY A 43 3.02 -17.45 3.63
C GLY A 43 3.76 -16.72 4.76
N GLN A 44 4.88 -16.06 4.42
CA GLN A 44 5.66 -15.24 5.36
C GLN A 44 4.86 -14.05 5.92
N TRP A 45 4.09 -13.34 5.07
CA TRP A 45 3.20 -12.28 5.56
C TRP A 45 2.14 -12.83 6.53
N ASN A 46 1.49 -13.94 6.16
CA ASN A 46 0.43 -14.52 7.00
C ASN A 46 0.93 -14.97 8.38
N SER A 47 2.16 -15.50 8.50
CA SER A 47 2.75 -15.87 9.79
C SER A 47 3.25 -14.67 10.59
N MET A 48 3.82 -13.65 9.94
CA MET A 48 4.42 -12.49 10.61
C MET A 48 3.45 -11.35 10.93
N ARG A 49 2.30 -11.25 10.22
CA ARG A 49 1.32 -10.17 10.38
C ARG A 49 0.88 -9.89 11.83
N PRO A 50 0.65 -10.88 12.71
CA PRO A 50 0.31 -10.61 14.11
C PRO A 50 1.43 -9.86 14.86
N ASP A 51 2.69 -10.27 14.67
CA ASP A 51 3.83 -9.65 15.33
C ASP A 51 4.19 -8.30 14.70
N PHE A 52 4.09 -8.17 13.36
CA PHE A 52 4.23 -6.89 12.66
C PHE A 52 3.24 -5.85 13.20
N ARG A 53 1.97 -6.23 13.42
CA ARG A 53 0.95 -5.35 14.01
C ARG A 53 1.25 -4.98 15.47
N ARG A 54 1.83 -5.89 16.26
CA ARG A 54 2.30 -5.61 17.63
C ARG A 54 3.44 -4.58 17.62
N GLN A 55 4.48 -4.81 16.82
CA GLN A 55 5.59 -3.87 16.68
C GLN A 55 5.11 -2.51 16.14
N TRP A 56 4.17 -2.51 15.19
CA TRP A 56 3.55 -1.27 14.68
C TRP A 56 2.88 -0.47 15.80
N ALA A 57 2.16 -1.15 16.71
CA ALA A 57 1.53 -0.50 17.85
C ALA A 57 2.54 0.19 18.79
N GLU A 58 3.73 -0.38 18.95
CA GLU A 58 4.82 0.19 19.76
C GLU A 58 5.40 1.49 19.15
N ARG A 59 5.31 1.68 17.83
CA ARG A 59 5.90 2.82 17.11
C ARG A 59 4.89 3.89 16.68
N PHE A 60 3.69 3.50 16.30
CA PHE A 60 2.69 4.36 15.63
C PHE A 60 1.32 4.37 16.32
N GLY A 61 1.17 3.67 17.44
CA GLY A 61 -0.14 3.38 18.04
C GLY A 61 -0.88 2.25 17.33
N ALA A 62 -1.98 1.81 17.94
CA ALA A 62 -2.68 0.58 17.55
C ALA A 62 -2.96 0.50 16.03
N TRP A 63 -2.73 -0.70 15.47
CA TRP A 63 -3.10 -0.98 14.08
C TRP A 63 -4.60 -0.71 13.88
N PRO A 64 -5.01 0.08 12.87
CA PRO A 64 -6.38 0.53 12.75
C PRO A 64 -7.35 -0.62 12.46
N THR A 65 -8.59 -0.45 12.92
CA THR A 65 -9.67 -1.41 12.79
C THR A 65 -10.90 -0.77 12.14
N ASP A 66 -11.80 -1.59 11.59
CA ASP A 66 -13.15 -1.16 11.24
C ASP A 66 -14.00 -0.90 12.50
N ALA A 67 -15.25 -0.50 12.31
CA ALA A 67 -16.21 -0.25 13.38
C ALA A 67 -16.56 -1.51 14.22
N ASN A 68 -16.24 -2.71 13.72
CA ASN A 68 -16.46 -4.00 14.40
C ASN A 68 -15.20 -4.50 15.13
N GLY A 69 -14.09 -3.75 15.07
CA GLY A 69 -12.80 -4.19 15.61
C GLY A 69 -11.98 -5.09 14.67
N THR A 70 -12.42 -5.29 13.42
CA THR A 70 -11.68 -6.06 12.41
C THR A 70 -10.42 -5.28 12.00
N PRO A 71 -9.20 -5.81 12.18
CA PRO A 71 -7.98 -5.10 11.79
C PRO A 71 -7.90 -4.88 10.27
N TYR A 72 -7.57 -3.66 9.86
CA TYR A 72 -7.36 -3.28 8.45
C TYR A 72 -6.38 -4.21 7.74
N GLU A 73 -6.56 -4.41 6.44
CA GLU A 73 -5.64 -5.22 5.65
C GLU A 73 -4.29 -4.51 5.52
N GLY A 74 -3.20 -5.29 5.52
CA GLY A 74 -1.88 -4.74 5.20
C GLY A 74 -1.67 -4.79 3.70
N HIS A 75 -1.82 -3.63 3.05
CA HIS A 75 -1.58 -3.47 1.63
C HIS A 75 -0.08 -3.35 1.36
N HIS A 76 0.43 -4.10 0.38
CA HIS A 76 1.83 -4.02 -0.06
C HIS A 76 2.01 -2.97 -1.16
N VAL A 77 2.78 -1.91 -0.89
CA VAL A 77 3.02 -0.77 -1.80
C VAL A 77 3.73 -1.20 -3.09
N ARG A 78 4.65 -2.15 -2.98
CA ARG A 78 5.07 -3.03 -4.07
C ARG A 78 4.43 -4.38 -3.82
N ASP A 79 3.55 -4.81 -4.70
CA ASP A 79 2.81 -6.06 -4.56
C ASP A 79 3.73 -7.30 -4.55
N LEU A 80 3.35 -8.34 -3.80
CA LEU A 80 4.14 -9.57 -3.64
C LEU A 80 4.40 -10.30 -4.96
N TRP A 81 3.47 -10.24 -5.92
CA TRP A 81 3.63 -10.81 -7.27
C TRP A 81 4.75 -10.14 -8.06
N HIS A 82 5.11 -8.91 -7.69
CA HIS A 82 6.13 -8.11 -8.34
C HIS A 82 7.40 -8.00 -7.48
N GLY A 83 7.58 -8.90 -6.51
CA GLY A 83 8.76 -8.96 -5.64
C GLY A 83 8.74 -7.95 -4.48
N GLY A 84 7.56 -7.53 -4.03
CA GLY A 84 7.40 -6.81 -2.77
C GLY A 84 7.90 -7.62 -1.58
N ASN A 85 8.60 -6.95 -0.64
CA ASN A 85 9.00 -7.58 0.60
C ASN A 85 7.77 -7.77 1.51
N PRO A 86 7.46 -9.00 1.97
CA PRO A 86 6.23 -9.30 2.70
C PRO A 86 6.17 -8.71 4.11
N THR A 87 7.28 -8.22 4.68
CA THR A 87 7.37 -7.73 6.07
C THR A 87 8.17 -6.44 6.20
N ASP A 88 8.41 -5.71 5.11
CA ASP A 88 9.11 -4.43 5.14
C ASP A 88 8.16 -3.30 5.56
N TRP A 89 8.63 -2.47 6.48
CA TRP A 89 7.86 -1.40 7.12
C TRP A 89 7.45 -0.31 6.13
N ASP A 90 8.35 0.04 5.22
CA ASP A 90 8.09 1.06 4.20
C ASP A 90 7.27 0.50 3.02
N ASN A 91 7.03 -0.82 3.01
CA ASN A 91 6.23 -1.51 2.00
C ASN A 91 4.79 -1.82 2.45
N ILE A 92 4.41 -1.61 3.71
CA ILE A 92 3.13 -2.09 4.25
C ILE A 92 2.31 -0.95 4.86
N ILE A 93 1.10 -0.76 4.36
CA ILE A 93 0.18 0.31 4.81
C ILE A 93 -1.18 -0.32 5.19
N PRO A 94 -1.79 0.07 6.32
CA PRO A 94 -3.14 -0.36 6.66
C PRO A 94 -4.20 0.23 5.71
N PHE A 95 -5.08 -0.60 5.16
CA PHE A 95 -6.24 -0.17 4.38
C PHE A 95 -7.56 -0.80 4.88
N PRO A 96 -8.67 -0.02 4.88
CA PRO A 96 -10.02 -0.57 4.95
C PRO A 96 -10.24 -1.66 3.90
N GLN A 97 -11.01 -2.70 4.23
CA GLN A 97 -11.16 -3.89 3.39
C GLN A 97 -11.76 -3.57 2.01
N ASP A 98 -12.75 -2.67 1.96
CA ASP A 98 -13.43 -2.20 0.75
C ASP A 98 -12.50 -1.43 -0.18
N LEU A 99 -11.62 -0.57 0.37
CA LEU A 99 -10.58 0.11 -0.40
C LEU A 99 -9.49 -0.87 -0.87
N HIS A 100 -9.03 -1.76 0.02
CA HIS A 100 -8.03 -2.78 -0.30
C HIS A 100 -8.47 -3.69 -1.45
N GLN A 101 -9.76 -4.02 -1.55
CA GLN A 101 -10.31 -4.81 -2.67
C GLN A 101 -10.32 -4.07 -4.02
N GLN A 102 -10.29 -2.73 -4.02
CA GLN A 102 -10.25 -1.90 -5.24
C GLN A 102 -8.82 -1.68 -5.77
N LEU A 103 -7.83 -1.60 -4.86
CA LEU A 103 -6.42 -1.34 -5.22
C LEU A 103 -5.84 -2.28 -6.30
N PRO A 104 -6.10 -3.61 -6.32
CA PRO A 104 -5.59 -4.50 -7.37
C PRO A 104 -5.95 -4.07 -8.81
N GLY A 105 -7.06 -3.36 -9.02
CA GLY A 105 -7.42 -2.80 -10.32
C GLY A 105 -6.48 -1.66 -10.74
N ALA A 106 -6.26 -0.69 -9.85
CA ALA A 106 -5.34 0.43 -10.06
C ALA A 106 -3.89 -0.05 -10.24
N TYR A 107 -3.45 -0.99 -9.40
CA TYR A 107 -2.11 -1.58 -9.48
C TYR A 107 -1.84 -2.30 -10.80
N LYS A 108 -2.81 -3.08 -11.32
CA LYS A 108 -2.66 -3.72 -12.65
C LYS A 108 -2.44 -2.70 -13.76
N GLN A 109 -3.13 -1.56 -13.74
CA GLN A 109 -2.93 -0.47 -14.72
C GLN A 109 -1.56 0.18 -14.56
N CYS A 110 -1.08 0.32 -13.32
CA CYS A 110 0.25 0.85 -13.00
C CYS A 110 1.38 -0.07 -13.49
N TYR A 111 1.32 -1.38 -13.19
CA TYR A 111 2.27 -2.37 -13.69
C TYR A 111 2.25 -2.51 -15.22
N ALA A 112 1.10 -2.29 -15.86
CA ALA A 112 0.98 -2.26 -17.33
C ALA A 112 1.65 -1.03 -17.98
N ASN A 113 2.23 -0.10 -17.21
CA ASN A 113 2.94 1.09 -17.69
C ASN A 113 2.05 1.93 -18.64
N ASN A 114 0.76 2.02 -18.32
CA ASN A 114 -0.23 2.81 -19.07
C ASN A 114 -0.47 4.18 -18.40
N PRO A 115 -0.83 5.23 -19.16
CA PRO A 115 -1.40 6.44 -18.60
C PRO A 115 -2.63 6.12 -17.73
N PRO A 116 -2.85 6.83 -16.61
CA PRO A 116 -2.12 8.02 -16.14
C PRO A 116 -0.82 7.70 -15.36
N TRP A 117 -0.53 6.44 -15.07
CA TRP A 117 0.57 6.01 -14.17
C TRP A 117 1.98 6.35 -14.69
N THR A 118 2.11 6.52 -16.00
CA THR A 118 3.34 6.98 -16.68
C THR A 118 3.43 8.51 -16.85
N THR A 119 2.43 9.26 -16.40
CA THR A 119 2.38 10.72 -16.51
C THR A 119 2.59 11.37 -15.14
N THR A 120 3.29 12.50 -15.11
CA THR A 120 3.38 13.34 -13.90
C THR A 120 1.97 13.80 -13.53
N GLY A 121 1.57 13.58 -12.28
CA GLY A 121 0.29 14.06 -11.76
C GLY A 121 0.19 15.59 -11.78
N VAL A 122 -1.04 16.10 -11.87
CA VAL A 122 -1.32 17.54 -11.71
C VAL A 122 -0.97 18.01 -10.30
N ASP A 123 -0.62 19.29 -10.14
CA ASP A 123 -0.24 19.84 -8.83
C ASP A 123 -1.37 19.82 -7.79
N HIS A 124 -2.63 19.92 -8.25
CA HIS A 124 -3.84 20.01 -7.42
C HIS A 124 -4.92 18.98 -7.84
N PRO A 125 -4.72 17.67 -7.60
CA PRO A 125 -5.61 16.62 -8.11
C PRO A 125 -7.01 16.58 -7.45
N TYR A 126 -7.25 17.35 -6.38
CA TYR A 126 -8.54 17.41 -5.66
C TYR A 126 -9.10 18.83 -5.51
N GLY A 127 -8.60 19.79 -6.29
CA GLY A 127 -8.90 21.22 -6.14
C GLY A 127 -7.79 22.00 -5.42
N GLU A 128 -7.97 23.34 -5.40
CA GLU A 128 -7.06 24.33 -4.82
C GLU A 128 -6.93 24.21 -3.29
#